data_AF-A0A7C9GCB8-F1
#
_entry.id   AF-A0A7C9GCB8-F1
#
_cell.length_a   1.000
_cell.length_b   1.000
_cell.length_c   1.000
_cell.angle_alpha   90.00
_cell.angle_beta   90.00
_cell.angle_gamma   90.00
#
_symmetry.space_group_name_H-M   'P 1'
#
loop_
_entity.id
_entity.type
_entity.pdbx_description
1 polymer ?
#
loop_
_entity_poly.entity_id
_entity_poly.type
_entity_poly.pdbx_seq_one_letter_code
_entity_poly.pdbx_strand_id
1 'polypeptide(L)'
;MKSLDSVIRFQEWKLDEKRRKVADLERLAQSLHDKIARLDLEMRTEQKAASENLLVASAYDNYASEVLKRRQKLLRSLADIEVEMTKAMNEVAAAYGEFKKLDLMRNRDRERTEYLEKRRTQSKPEETGRRRPSRRTSR
;
A
#
# COMPACT_ATOMS: atom_id res chain seq x y z
N MET A 1 27.92 -11.05 7.92
CA MET A 1 27.33 -9.70 7.87
C MET A 1 25.87 -9.86 7.46
N LYS A 2 24.90 -9.34 8.23
CA LYS A 2 23.49 -9.31 7.80
C LYS A 2 23.44 -8.55 6.46
N SER A 3 23.15 -9.24 5.37
CA SER A 3 23.22 -8.66 4.03
C SER A 3 22.24 -7.51 3.90
N LEU A 4 22.64 -6.47 3.17
CA LEU A 4 21.80 -5.30 2.86
C LEU A 4 20.46 -5.71 2.23
N ASP A 5 20.46 -6.80 1.45
CA ASP A 5 19.26 -7.45 0.91
C ASP A 5 18.26 -7.98 1.97
N SER A 6 18.74 -8.43 3.12
CA SER A 6 17.85 -8.90 4.20
C SER A 6 17.13 -7.72 4.87
N VAL A 7 17.79 -6.56 4.95
CA VAL A 7 17.19 -5.32 5.47
C VAL A 7 16.16 -4.77 4.48
N ILE A 8 16.46 -4.81 3.18
CA ILE A 8 15.53 -4.38 2.13
C ILE A 8 14.25 -5.21 2.15
N ARG A 9 14.36 -6.55 2.17
CA ARG A 9 13.18 -7.44 2.24
C ARG A 9 12.33 -7.20 3.48
N PHE A 10 12.97 -6.91 4.62
CA PHE A 10 12.24 -6.57 5.83
C PHE A 10 11.47 -5.24 5.70
N GLN A 11 12.06 -4.24 5.03
CA GLN A 11 11.40 -2.97 4.78
C GLN A 11 10.26 -3.09 3.75
N GLU A 12 10.41 -3.93 2.72
CA GLU A 12 9.33 -4.28 1.78
C GLU A 12 8.15 -4.89 2.52
N TRP A 13 8.42 -5.88 3.37
CA TRP A 13 7.38 -6.52 4.19
C TRP A 13 6.65 -5.51 5.08
N LYS A 14 7.38 -4.60 5.73
CA LYS A 14 6.79 -3.51 6.52
C LYS A 14 5.92 -2.57 5.67
N LEU A 15 6.39 -2.19 4.49
CA LEU A 15 5.64 -1.34 3.58
C LEU A 15 4.33 -2.02 3.15
N ASP A 16 4.38 -3.31 2.83
CA ASP A 16 3.21 -4.10 2.46
C ASP A 16 2.23 -4.25 3.63
N GLU A 17 2.73 -4.44 4.85
CA GLU A 17 1.89 -4.46 6.06
C GLU A 17 1.16 -3.13 6.26
N LYS A 18 1.86 -1.99 6.10
CA LYS A 18 1.24 -0.66 6.19
C LYS A 18 0.20 -0.42 5.09
N ARG A 19 0.48 -0.87 3.85
CA ARG A 19 -0.48 -0.80 2.74
C ARG A 19 -1.72 -1.65 2.99
N ARG A 20 -1.56 -2.85 3.57
CA ARG A 20 -2.69 -3.70 3.97
C ARG A 20 -3.56 -3.01 5.01
N LYS A 21 -2.96 -2.34 6.00
CA LYS A 21 -3.71 -1.55 6.99
C LYS A 21 -4.58 -0.46 6.33
N VAL A 22 -4.06 0.26 5.34
CA VAL A 22 -4.85 1.24 4.57
C VAL A 22 -6.01 0.56 3.85
N ALA A 23 -5.76 -0.54 3.13
CA ALA A 23 -6.80 -1.26 2.41
C ALA A 23 -7.90 -1.82 3.34
N ASP A 24 -7.55 -2.25 4.54
CA ASP A 24 -8.52 -2.73 5.53
C ASP A 24 -9.38 -1.58 6.09
N LEU A 25 -8.79 -0.40 6.30
CA LEU A 25 -9.54 0.81 6.68
C LEU A 25 -10.49 1.27 5.56
N GLU A 26 -10.05 1.24 4.31
CA GLU A 26 -10.89 1.55 3.13
C GLU A 26 -12.10 0.61 3.05
N ARG A 27 -11.89 -0.70 3.24
CA ARG A 27 -13.00 -1.68 3.28
C ARG A 27 -13.98 -1.39 4.40
N LEU A 28 -13.47 -1.02 5.58
CA LEU A 28 -14.32 -0.69 6.72
C LEU A 28 -15.15 0.57 6.44
N ALA A 29 -14.53 1.62 5.87
CA ALA A 29 -15.21 2.85 5.46
C ALA A 29 -16.31 2.55 4.44
N GLN A 30 -16.02 1.75 3.42
CA GLN A 30 -17.01 1.33 2.42
C GLN A 30 -18.20 0.60 3.06
N SER A 31 -17.94 -0.33 4.01
CA SER A 31 -19.00 -1.02 4.73
C SER A 31 -19.90 -0.07 5.53
N LEU A 32 -19.33 1.01 6.11
CA LEU A 32 -20.12 2.02 6.80
C LEU A 32 -20.95 2.86 5.84
N HIS A 33 -20.38 3.26 4.69
CA HIS A 33 -21.13 3.95 3.63
C HIS A 33 -22.32 3.13 3.17
N ASP A 34 -22.14 1.83 2.91
CA ASP A 34 -23.22 0.94 2.49
C ASP A 34 -24.32 0.84 3.55
N LYS A 35 -23.95 0.78 4.84
CA LYS A 35 -24.91 0.78 5.96
C LYS A 35 -25.69 2.09 6.04
N ILE A 36 -25.03 3.22 5.86
CA ILE A 36 -25.68 4.54 5.85
C ILE A 36 -26.67 4.62 4.68
N ALA A 37 -26.24 4.21 3.48
CA ALA A 37 -27.09 4.22 2.29
C ALA A 37 -28.35 3.34 2.45
N ARG A 38 -28.20 2.15 3.05
CA ARG A 38 -29.33 1.27 3.37
C ARG A 38 -30.30 1.90 4.38
N LEU A 39 -29.77 2.48 5.46
CA LEU A 39 -30.60 3.19 6.44
C LEU A 39 -31.34 4.38 5.82
N ASP A 40 -30.69 5.13 4.94
CA ASP A 40 -31.31 6.27 4.24
C ASP A 40 -32.43 5.79 3.29
N LEU A 41 -32.29 4.62 2.67
CA LEU A 41 -33.33 4.01 1.85
C LEU A 41 -34.52 3.53 2.70
N GLU A 42 -34.25 2.81 3.79
CA GLU A 42 -35.27 2.33 4.74
C GLU A 42 -36.07 3.50 5.33
N MET A 43 -35.39 4.59 5.70
CA MET A 43 -36.05 5.78 6.23
C MET A 43 -37.01 6.42 5.23
N ARG A 44 -36.67 6.43 3.93
CA ARG A 44 -37.54 6.94 2.87
C ARG A 44 -38.76 6.05 2.63
N THR A 45 -38.59 4.74 2.69
CA THR A 45 -39.72 3.80 2.55
C THR A 45 -40.70 3.95 3.69
N GLU A 46 -40.20 4.06 4.92
CA GLU A 46 -41.03 4.27 6.11
C GLU A 46 -41.71 5.64 6.10
N GLN A 47 -41.01 6.69 5.63
CA GLN A 47 -41.60 8.03 5.48
C GLN A 47 -42.80 8.02 4.54
N LYS A 48 -42.67 7.30 3.41
CA LYS A 48 -43.75 7.19 2.43
C LYS A 48 -44.97 6.46 3.04
N ALA A 49 -44.75 5.33 3.72
CA ALA A 49 -45.82 4.60 4.41
C ALA A 49 -46.52 5.47 5.48
N ALA A 50 -45.75 6.25 6.24
CA ALA A 50 -46.29 7.18 7.23
C ALA A 50 -47.13 8.31 6.61
N SER A 51 -46.75 8.79 5.41
CA SER A 51 -47.50 9.82 4.70
C SER A 51 -48.86 9.34 4.17
N GLU A 52 -49.02 8.02 3.98
CA GLU A 52 -50.24 7.40 3.47
C GLU A 52 -51.20 6.98 4.61
N ASN A 53 -50.74 6.89 5.87
CA ASN A 53 -51.54 6.44 6.99
C ASN A 53 -51.25 7.21 8.30
N LEU A 54 -52.27 7.93 8.80
CA LEU A 54 -52.19 8.76 10.00
C LEU A 54 -51.84 7.97 11.29
N LEU A 55 -52.25 6.70 11.38
CA LEU A 55 -51.89 5.85 12.53
C LEU A 55 -50.40 5.48 12.50
N VAL A 56 -49.81 5.34 11.31
CA VAL A 56 -48.39 5.02 11.12
C VAL A 56 -47.52 6.26 11.34
N ALA A 57 -48.03 7.46 11.03
CA ALA A 57 -47.32 8.73 11.23
C ALA A 57 -46.82 8.94 12.67
N SER A 58 -47.63 8.63 13.68
CA SER A 58 -47.22 8.77 15.08
C SER A 58 -46.12 7.77 15.49
N ALA A 59 -46.10 6.57 14.90
CA ALA A 59 -45.04 5.60 15.14
C ALA A 59 -43.75 5.97 14.40
N TYR A 60 -43.87 6.62 13.24
CA TYR A 60 -42.77 7.05 12.40
C TYR A 60 -41.88 8.10 13.06
N ASP A 61 -42.43 9.09 13.78
CA ASP A 61 -41.62 10.13 14.43
C ASP A 61 -40.58 9.56 15.41
N ASN A 62 -41.01 8.62 16.25
CA ASN A 62 -40.12 7.94 17.20
C ASN A 62 -39.04 7.13 16.47
N TYR A 63 -39.46 6.37 15.45
CA TYR A 63 -38.55 5.58 14.61
C TYR A 63 -37.51 6.47 13.90
N ALA A 64 -37.95 7.57 13.27
CA ALA A 64 -37.09 8.50 12.56
C ALA A 64 -36.05 9.12 13.49
N SER A 65 -36.43 9.48 14.73
CA SER A 65 -35.47 10.02 15.70
C SER A 65 -34.34 9.03 16.03
N GLU A 66 -34.66 7.74 16.19
CA GLU A 66 -33.68 6.69 16.49
C GLU A 66 -32.80 6.36 15.28
N VAL A 67 -33.39 6.33 14.08
CA VAL A 67 -32.63 6.16 12.83
C VAL A 67 -31.65 7.31 12.62
N LEU A 68 -32.05 8.56 12.87
CA LEU A 68 -31.17 9.72 12.78
C LEU A 68 -30.01 9.65 13.79
N LYS A 69 -30.27 9.23 15.04
CA LYS A 69 -29.20 8.99 16.03
C LYS A 69 -28.22 7.92 15.56
N ARG A 70 -28.73 6.81 15.03
CA ARG A 70 -27.91 5.72 14.48
C ARG A 70 -27.07 6.21 13.29
N ARG A 71 -27.66 6.98 12.38
CA ARG A 71 -26.99 7.58 11.23
C ARG A 71 -25.86 8.52 11.66
N GLN A 72 -26.11 9.40 12.64
CA GLN A 72 -25.08 10.27 13.20
C GLN A 72 -23.93 9.47 13.81
N LYS A 73 -24.23 8.37 14.52
CA LYS A 73 -23.19 7.50 15.07
C LYS A 73 -22.32 6.89 13.97
N LEU A 74 -22.93 6.39 12.89
CA LEU A 74 -22.18 5.83 11.75
C LEU A 74 -21.32 6.89 11.06
N LEU A 75 -21.83 8.10 10.89
CA LEU A 75 -21.06 9.21 10.30
C LEU A 75 -19.86 9.62 11.17
N ARG A 76 -20.02 9.63 12.50
CA ARG A 76 -18.89 9.86 13.42
C ARG A 76 -17.84 8.78 13.27
N SER A 77 -18.25 7.50 13.28
CA SER A 77 -17.32 6.39 13.06
C SER A 77 -16.62 6.44 11.71
N LEU A 78 -17.30 6.91 10.65
CA LEU A 78 -16.70 7.11 9.35
C LEU A 78 -15.62 8.21 9.40
N ALA A 79 -15.94 9.36 10.00
CA ALA A 79 -14.97 10.45 10.16
C ALA A 79 -13.73 10.00 10.97
N ASP A 80 -13.92 9.20 12.02
CA ASP A 80 -12.82 8.63 12.79
C ASP A 80 -11.92 7.72 11.91
N ILE A 81 -12.53 6.90 11.04
CA ILE A 81 -11.79 6.04 10.10
C ILE A 81 -11.04 6.87 9.06
N GLU A 82 -11.63 7.95 8.54
CA GLU A 82 -10.95 8.83 7.57
C GLU A 82 -9.69 9.48 8.17
N VAL A 83 -9.75 9.88 9.45
CA VAL A 83 -8.59 10.39 10.20
C VAL A 83 -7.53 9.31 10.34
N GLU A 84 -7.91 8.08 10.74
CA GLU A 84 -6.98 6.97 10.87
C GLU A 84 -6.38 6.53 9.53
N MET A 85 -7.16 6.59 8.45
CA MET A 85 -6.71 6.30 7.09
C MET A 85 -5.66 7.31 6.64
N THR A 86 -5.90 8.60 6.90
CA THR A 86 -4.91 9.66 6.62
C THR A 86 -3.60 9.42 7.37
N LYS A 87 -3.67 9.04 8.65
CA LYS A 87 -2.47 8.66 9.42
C LYS A 87 -1.76 7.45 8.82
N ALA A 88 -2.50 6.40 8.47
CA ALA A 88 -1.94 5.19 7.87
C ALA A 88 -1.28 5.47 6.50
N MET A 89 -1.86 6.34 5.68
CA MET A 89 -1.27 6.77 4.41
C MET A 89 0.05 7.53 4.63
N ASN A 90 0.12 8.39 5.64
CA ASN A 90 1.36 9.07 6.01
C ASN A 90 2.44 8.08 6.47
N GLU A 91 2.06 7.05 7.24
CA GLU A 91 2.99 5.97 7.63
C GLU A 91 3.51 5.19 6.41
N VAL A 92 2.65 4.90 5.43
CA VAL A 92 3.06 4.27 4.15
C VAL A 92 4.05 5.16 3.40
N ALA A 93 3.77 6.47 3.31
CA ALA A 93 4.65 7.42 2.64
C ALA A 93 6.03 7.50 3.32
N ALA A 94 6.07 7.55 4.65
CA ALA A 94 7.31 7.53 5.42
C ALA A 94 8.10 6.23 5.20
N ALA A 95 7.45 5.08 5.31
CA ALA A 95 8.08 3.77 5.11
C ALA A 95 8.64 3.60 3.68
N TYR A 96 7.92 4.13 2.67
CA TYR A 96 8.38 4.14 1.28
C TYR A 96 9.61 5.04 1.09
N GLY A 97 9.65 6.19 1.75
CA GLY A 97 10.83 7.08 1.74
C GLY A 97 12.08 6.40 2.30
N GLU A 98 11.95 5.66 3.40
CA GLU A 98 13.04 4.86 3.97
C GLU A 98 13.49 3.73 3.04
N PHE A 99 12.54 3.00 2.46
CA PHE A 99 12.81 1.95 1.49
C PHE A 99 13.62 2.46 0.30
N LYS A 100 13.22 3.61 -0.27
CA LYS A 100 13.90 4.22 -1.41
C LYS A 100 15.34 4.64 -1.11
N LYS A 101 15.62 5.10 0.11
CA LYS A 101 16.99 5.42 0.54
C LYS A 101 17.87 4.16 0.56
N LEU A 102 17.34 3.05 1.07
CA LEU A 102 18.05 1.77 1.12
C LEU A 102 18.29 1.19 -0.28
N ASP A 103 17.29 1.28 -1.18
CA ASP A 103 17.43 0.83 -2.55
C ASP A 103 18.52 1.61 -3.31
N LEU A 104 18.60 2.93 -3.12
CA LEU A 104 19.66 3.76 -3.69
C LEU A 104 21.06 3.35 -3.19
N MET A 105 21.19 3.03 -1.90
CA MET A 105 22.44 2.52 -1.33
C MET A 105 22.84 1.18 -1.96
N ARG A 106 21.88 0.26 -2.12
CA ARG A 106 22.11 -1.03 -2.80
C ARG A 106 22.62 -0.83 -4.22
N ASN A 107 21.97 0.05 -4.99
CA ASN A 107 22.33 0.27 -6.39
C ASN A 107 23.77 0.84 -6.51
N ARG A 108 24.16 1.77 -5.62
CA ARG A 108 25.53 2.28 -5.56
C ARG A 108 26.56 1.22 -5.21
N ASP A 109 26.27 0.37 -4.23
CA ASP A 109 27.18 -0.73 -3.86
C ASP A 109 27.34 -1.73 -5.00
N ARG A 110 26.24 -2.04 -5.70
CA ARG A 110 26.24 -2.91 -6.88
C ARG A 110 27.09 -2.34 -8.00
N GLU A 111 26.88 -1.08 -8.39
CA GLU A 111 27.69 -0.39 -9.40
C GLU A 111 29.18 -0.40 -9.03
N ARG A 112 29.51 -0.17 -7.75
CA ARG A 112 30.89 -0.22 -7.27
C ARG A 112 31.49 -1.61 -7.41
N THR A 113 30.75 -2.66 -7.04
CA THR A 113 31.22 -4.05 -7.20
C THR A 113 31.41 -4.43 -8.67
N GLU A 114 30.47 -4.09 -9.53
CA GLU A 114 30.55 -4.35 -10.98
C GLU A 114 31.73 -3.60 -11.61
N TYR A 115 31.99 -2.36 -11.20
CA TYR A 115 33.17 -1.61 -11.66
C TYR A 115 34.49 -2.27 -11.24
N LEU A 116 34.59 -2.72 -9.98
CA LEU A 116 35.78 -3.42 -9.48
C LEU A 116 36.01 -4.76 -10.19
N GLU A 117 34.95 -5.51 -10.49
CA GLU A 117 35.03 -6.77 -11.24
C GLU A 117 35.43 -6.55 -12.70
N LYS A 118 34.86 -5.53 -13.37
CA LYS A 118 35.28 -5.12 -14.72
C LYS A 118 36.75 -4.70 -14.76
N ARG A 119 37.23 -3.94 -13.77
CA ARG A 119 38.67 -3.63 -13.65
C ARG A 119 39.51 -4.88 -13.48
N ARG A 120 39.13 -5.82 -12.60
CA ARG A 120 39.88 -7.07 -12.39
C ARG A 120 39.93 -7.94 -13.65
N THR A 121 38.84 -8.05 -14.40
CA THR A 121 38.78 -8.82 -15.65
C THR A 121 39.56 -8.14 -16.78
N GLN A 122 39.52 -6.81 -16.88
CA GLN A 122 40.34 -6.02 -17.82
C GLN A 122 41.83 -5.92 -17.46
N SER A 123 42.23 -6.28 -16.23
CA SER A 123 43.66 -6.40 -15.86
C SER A 123 44.24 -7.77 -16.20
N LYS A 124 43.40 -8.73 -16.63
CA LYS A 124 43.78 -10.10 -17.05
C LYS A 124 43.86 -10.38 -18.56
N PRO A 125 43.59 -9.46 -19.53
CA PRO A 125 43.74 -9.76 -20.93
C PRO A 125 45.16 -9.42 -21.36
N GLU A 126 46.09 -10.37 -21.32
CA GLU A 126 47.27 -10.36 -22.22
C GLU A 126 48.18 -11.60 -22.13
N GLU A 127 47.91 -12.61 -21.29
CA GLU A 127 48.85 -13.75 -21.18
C GLU A 127 48.58 -14.91 -22.17
N THR A 128 47.45 -14.91 -22.90
CA THR A 128 47.06 -16.04 -23.78
C THR A 128 47.22 -15.79 -25.29
N GLY A 129 47.79 -14.66 -25.71
CA GLY A 129 47.86 -14.28 -27.14
C GLY A 129 49.17 -14.54 -27.89
N ARG A 130 50.30 -14.83 -27.21
CA ARG A 130 51.62 -14.95 -27.87
C ARG A 130 52.18 -16.37 -27.87
N ARG A 131 51.47 -17.32 -28.50
CA ARG A 131 52.13 -18.53 -29.04
C ARG A 131 51.57 -18.87 -30.42
N ARG A 132 52.19 -18.27 -31.44
CA ARG A 132 52.68 -18.87 -32.70
C ARG A 132 52.85 -17.76 -33.72
N PRO A 133 54.05 -17.62 -34.31
CA PRO A 133 54.24 -18.38 -35.55
C PRO A 133 55.64 -18.96 -35.68
N SER A 134 55.73 -20.22 -36.09
CA SER A 134 56.79 -20.63 -36.99
C SER A 134 56.23 -21.64 -37.96
N ARG A 135 55.86 -21.12 -39.13
CA ARG A 135 55.93 -21.88 -40.37
C ARG A 135 57.42 -22.09 -40.66
N ARG A 136 57.85 -23.33 -40.82
CA ARG A 136 58.91 -23.63 -41.79
C ARG A 136 58.64 -24.97 -42.46
N THR A 137 58.16 -24.82 -43.68
CA THR A 137 58.09 -25.80 -44.76
C THR A 137 59.49 -26.13 -45.24
N SER A 138 59.70 -27.39 -45.64
CA SER A 138 60.54 -27.87 -46.77
C SER A 138 62.00 -27.37 -46.84
N ARG A 139 63.02 -28.23 -46.84
CA ARG A 139 63.44 -29.11 -47.93
C ARG A 139 64.69 -29.86 -47.48
#